data_AF-R7L8S0-F1
#
_entry.id   AF-R7L8S0-F1
#
_cell.length_a   1.000
_cell.length_b   1.000
_cell.length_c   1.000
_cell.angle_alpha   90.00
_cell.angle_beta   90.00
_cell.angle_gamma   90.00
#
_symmetry.space_group_name_H-M   'P 1'
#
loop_
_entity.id
_entity.type
_entity.pdbx_description
1 polymer ?
#
loop_
_entity_poly.entity_id
_entity_poly.type
_entity_poly.pdbx_seq_one_letter_code
_entity_poly.pdbx_strand_id
1 'polypeptide(L)'
;MKTICTAFSLLFALQLYAGLPESQLTAEYTLTGIETLTDSPYEIAGSGTLNIGRDAQGTGTLNINYSSATTNVFYGSGTINVGTDATSGYLNITGTNPDFPEMQYKTIMNYSGTINVNSLGLLSINGYIPSQWSEIVDIRNLNLEGMFTVSASKNSVSYIQISNLNFYEGANLSSSQDFRTGANAVWNIYGGDITFKTLRVGNTTACNVTINLKGEDVLRNVSDVSMDTNDVTLNLNVDNYPNTINKLSFCDDCMLNINLSADRSETSNLSILSLTSKNAVASISGASIAIENFANDTIFIGDSNGVTIDENKIYLKDLDMYISVTAYAGETDDSQIFGDWSLDWNESMQLFALNNSAIPEPSSIAFIMGIASLLAARAKAYCGKRR
;
A
#
# COMPACT_ATOMS: atom_id res chain seq x y z
N MET A 1 -69.89 39.98 -7.41
CA MET A 1 -68.95 38.84 -7.42
C MET A 1 -67.61 39.35 -6.90
N LYS A 2 -67.18 38.89 -5.73
CA LYS A 2 -65.89 39.26 -5.12
C LYS A 2 -64.82 38.33 -5.68
N THR A 3 -63.86 38.88 -6.41
CA THR A 3 -62.65 38.16 -6.81
C THR A 3 -61.71 38.12 -5.61
N ILE A 4 -61.52 36.95 -5.02
CA ILE A 4 -60.53 36.73 -3.96
C ILE A 4 -59.22 36.35 -4.67
N CYS A 5 -58.25 37.25 -4.61
CA CYS A 5 -56.86 37.00 -4.97
C CYS A 5 -56.26 36.07 -3.91
N THR A 6 -55.89 34.84 -4.28
CA THR A 6 -55.14 33.92 -3.42
C THR A 6 -53.65 34.18 -3.67
N ALA A 7 -52.99 34.85 -2.73
CA ALA A 7 -51.53 34.96 -2.71
C ALA A 7 -50.95 33.64 -2.18
N PHE A 8 -50.25 32.91 -3.05
CA PHE A 8 -49.49 31.72 -2.67
C PHE A 8 -48.14 32.19 -2.10
N SER A 9 -48.02 32.24 -0.77
CA SER A 9 -46.76 32.52 -0.09
C SER A 9 -45.87 31.28 -0.10
N LEU A 10 -44.84 31.26 -0.94
CA LEU A 10 -43.73 30.32 -0.84
C LEU A 10 -42.94 30.61 0.45
N LEU A 11 -43.17 29.81 1.50
CA LEU A 11 -42.24 29.74 2.63
C LEU A 11 -41.00 28.97 2.16
N PHE A 12 -39.89 29.68 1.94
CA PHE A 12 -38.58 29.07 1.99
C PHE A 12 -38.24 28.81 3.46
N ALA A 13 -38.28 27.54 3.88
CA ALA A 13 -37.69 27.15 5.14
C ALA A 13 -36.17 27.22 4.98
N LEU A 14 -35.53 28.21 5.61
CA LEU A 14 -34.09 28.18 5.86
C LEU A 14 -33.83 26.99 6.80
N GLN A 15 -33.33 25.88 6.26
CA GLN A 15 -32.71 24.84 7.09
C GLN A 15 -31.48 25.48 7.74
N LEU A 16 -31.56 25.76 9.05
CA LEU A 16 -30.35 25.99 9.83
C LEU A 16 -29.60 24.67 9.87
N TYR A 17 -28.45 24.62 9.20
CA TYR A 17 -27.50 23.53 9.36
C TYR A 17 -26.98 23.58 10.80
N ALA A 18 -27.19 22.48 11.53
CA ALA A 18 -26.63 22.34 12.88
C ALA A 18 -25.12 22.18 12.73
N GLY A 19 -24.36 23.03 13.43
CA GLY A 19 -22.91 22.94 13.38
C GLY A 19 -22.37 21.63 13.96
N LEU A 20 -21.08 21.39 13.75
CA LEU A 20 -20.39 20.20 14.25
C LEU A 20 -20.62 20.08 15.79
N PRO A 21 -21.02 18.91 16.32
CA PRO A 21 -21.23 18.72 17.76
C PRO A 21 -19.95 19.00 18.56
N GLU A 22 -20.09 19.33 19.84
CA GLU A 22 -18.93 19.50 20.71
C GLU A 22 -18.07 18.23 20.78
N SER A 23 -16.75 18.41 20.86
CA SER A 23 -15.81 17.33 21.12
C SER A 23 -15.98 16.85 22.58
N GLN A 24 -16.03 15.56 22.87
CA GLN A 24 -15.85 14.42 21.97
C GLN A 24 -17.17 13.99 21.29
N LEU A 25 -17.11 13.67 19.99
CA LEU A 25 -18.25 13.08 19.27
C LEU A 25 -18.44 11.62 19.72
N THR A 26 -19.52 11.36 20.46
CA THR A 26 -19.82 10.03 21.04
C THR A 26 -20.94 9.27 20.33
N ALA A 27 -21.67 9.93 19.42
CA ALA A 27 -22.79 9.37 18.66
C ALA A 27 -22.56 9.50 17.14
N GLU A 28 -23.50 9.01 16.35
CA GLU A 28 -23.52 9.26 14.91
C GLU A 28 -23.92 10.71 14.61
N TYR A 29 -23.14 11.38 13.77
CA TYR A 29 -23.43 12.72 13.26
C TYR A 29 -23.10 12.79 11.77
N THR A 30 -23.99 13.43 11.00
CA THR A 30 -23.80 13.66 9.57
C THR A 30 -23.61 15.15 9.31
N LEU A 31 -22.40 15.49 8.89
CA LEU A 31 -22.03 16.82 8.43
C LEU A 31 -22.52 17.03 6.99
N THR A 32 -23.40 18.01 6.84
CA THR A 32 -23.83 18.58 5.57
C THR A 32 -23.47 20.07 5.54
N GLY A 33 -23.02 20.57 4.40
CA GLY A 33 -22.46 21.92 4.30
C GLY A 33 -20.99 21.97 4.71
N ILE A 34 -20.53 23.11 5.24
CA ILE A 34 -19.11 23.37 5.49
C ILE A 34 -18.90 23.72 6.95
N GLU A 35 -18.01 23.01 7.61
CA GLU A 35 -17.53 23.29 8.96
C GLU A 35 -16.02 23.56 8.94
N THR A 36 -15.55 24.42 9.85
CA THR A 36 -14.13 24.77 9.95
C THR A 36 -13.69 24.84 11.39
N LEU A 37 -12.76 23.97 11.75
CA LEU A 37 -12.05 23.97 13.02
C LEU A 37 -10.69 24.65 12.82
N THR A 38 -10.30 25.57 13.72
CA THR A 38 -8.99 26.24 13.65
C THR A 38 -8.32 26.14 15.01
N ASP A 39 -7.18 25.44 15.07
CA ASP A 39 -6.40 25.20 16.28
C ASP A 39 -7.24 24.67 17.46
N SER A 40 -8.29 23.92 17.12
CA SER A 40 -9.23 23.35 18.07
C SER A 40 -9.20 21.82 17.91
N PRO A 41 -8.57 21.10 18.85
CA PRO A 41 -8.54 19.64 18.81
C PRO A 41 -9.94 19.04 18.80
N TYR A 42 -10.18 18.10 17.90
CA TYR A 42 -11.46 17.41 17.82
C TYR A 42 -11.28 15.90 17.92
N GLU A 43 -12.09 15.29 18.78
CA GLU A 43 -12.05 13.88 19.09
C GLU A 43 -13.31 13.15 18.62
N ILE A 44 -13.13 12.02 17.96
CA ILE A 44 -14.21 11.07 17.68
C ILE A 44 -14.03 9.85 18.59
N ALA A 45 -14.98 9.65 19.51
CA ALA A 45 -14.98 8.52 20.43
C ALA A 45 -15.06 7.19 19.69
N GLY A 46 -14.65 6.12 20.37
CA GLY A 46 -14.78 4.75 19.85
C GLY A 46 -16.22 4.37 19.46
N SER A 47 -17.24 4.96 20.11
CA SER A 47 -18.65 4.81 19.74
C SER A 47 -19.16 5.83 18.73
N GLY A 48 -18.38 6.89 18.48
CA GLY A 48 -18.75 7.98 17.59
C GLY A 48 -18.61 7.60 16.12
N THR A 49 -19.50 8.14 15.29
CA THR A 49 -19.44 8.02 13.84
C THR A 49 -19.62 9.39 13.22
N LEU A 50 -18.61 9.88 12.50
CA LEU A 50 -18.71 11.11 11.72
C LEU A 50 -18.91 10.76 10.25
N ASN A 51 -20.03 11.20 9.67
CA ASN A 51 -20.28 11.11 8.25
C ASN A 51 -20.10 12.50 7.61
N ILE A 52 -19.24 12.61 6.61
CA ILE A 52 -18.99 13.86 5.87
C ILE A 52 -19.57 13.68 4.47
N GLY A 53 -20.72 14.32 4.19
CA GLY A 53 -21.38 14.21 2.89
C GLY A 53 -22.00 12.84 2.63
N ARG A 54 -22.94 12.41 3.50
CA ARG A 54 -23.61 11.09 3.43
C ARG A 54 -25.13 11.13 3.24
N ASP A 55 -25.75 12.31 3.20
CA ASP A 55 -27.19 12.41 2.98
C ASP A 55 -27.52 12.85 1.55
N ALA A 56 -28.72 12.51 1.09
CA ALA A 56 -29.22 12.87 -0.25
C ALA A 56 -29.37 14.39 -0.46
N GLN A 57 -28.98 15.24 0.51
CA GLN A 57 -29.22 16.68 0.53
C GLN A 57 -27.97 17.53 0.30
N GLY A 58 -26.77 16.94 0.17
CA GLY A 58 -25.65 17.66 -0.43
C GLY A 58 -24.25 17.22 -0.02
N THR A 59 -23.29 18.04 -0.44
CA THR A 59 -21.88 17.92 -0.11
C THR A 59 -21.62 18.24 1.36
N GLY A 60 -20.73 17.49 1.99
CA GLY A 60 -20.17 17.81 3.32
C GLY A 60 -18.69 18.13 3.23
N THR A 61 -18.24 19.17 3.95
CA THR A 61 -16.83 19.56 4.02
C THR A 61 -16.46 19.87 5.46
N LEU A 62 -15.47 19.16 6.00
CA LEU A 62 -14.82 19.49 7.26
C LEU A 62 -13.42 20.01 6.97
N ASN A 63 -13.16 21.27 7.30
CA ASN A 63 -11.82 21.86 7.26
C ASN A 63 -11.23 21.89 8.68
N ILE A 64 -10.01 21.41 8.83
CA ILE A 64 -9.25 21.43 10.08
C ILE A 64 -7.97 22.19 9.81
N ASN A 65 -7.94 23.44 10.25
CA ASN A 65 -6.79 24.31 10.13
C ASN A 65 -5.91 24.20 11.38
N TYR A 66 -4.61 24.07 11.20
CA TYR A 66 -3.65 24.07 12.29
C TYR A 66 -2.48 25.02 12.01
N SER A 67 -2.14 25.84 12.98
CA SER A 67 -0.98 26.74 12.96
C SER A 67 0.14 26.27 13.89
N SER A 68 -0.15 25.28 14.73
CA SER A 68 0.78 24.62 15.65
C SER A 68 0.68 23.10 15.52
N ALA A 69 1.77 22.42 15.82
CA ALA A 69 1.82 20.95 15.93
C ALA A 69 2.28 20.50 17.33
N THR A 70 2.05 21.31 18.37
CA THR A 70 2.34 20.94 19.76
C THR A 70 1.28 20.01 20.38
N THR A 71 0.11 19.91 19.74
CA THR A 71 -1.02 19.04 20.12
C THR A 71 -1.63 18.42 18.87
N ASN A 72 -2.25 17.25 19.02
CA ASN A 72 -3.11 16.69 17.98
C ASN A 72 -4.26 17.67 17.71
N VAL A 73 -4.56 17.91 16.44
CA VAL A 73 -5.72 18.72 16.02
C VAL A 73 -6.91 17.86 15.65
N PHE A 74 -6.65 16.58 15.34
CA PHE A 74 -7.70 15.62 15.05
C PHE A 74 -7.29 14.23 15.52
N TYR A 75 -8.13 13.58 16.32
CA TYR A 75 -7.78 12.30 16.92
C TYR A 75 -9.01 11.47 17.28
N GLY A 76 -8.80 10.21 17.65
CA GLY A 76 -9.87 9.36 18.14
C GLY A 76 -9.75 7.90 17.74
N SER A 77 -10.83 7.17 17.98
CA SER A 77 -10.93 5.73 17.75
C SER A 77 -12.23 5.28 17.09
N GLY A 78 -13.12 6.22 16.77
CA GLY A 78 -14.40 5.93 16.13
C GLY A 78 -14.30 5.68 14.62
N THR A 79 -15.42 5.92 13.93
CA THR A 79 -15.51 5.78 12.46
C THR A 79 -15.69 7.13 11.79
N ILE A 80 -14.97 7.35 10.69
CA ILE A 80 -15.17 8.46 9.77
C ILE A 80 -15.56 7.90 8.42
N ASN A 81 -16.65 8.41 7.85
CA ASN A 81 -17.05 8.14 6.48
C ASN A 81 -16.97 9.44 5.69
N VAL A 82 -16.20 9.46 4.60
CA VAL A 82 -16.00 10.61 3.73
C VAL A 82 -16.60 10.32 2.37
N GLY A 83 -17.65 11.05 2.02
CA GLY A 83 -18.42 10.87 0.79
C GLY A 83 -19.22 9.57 0.75
N THR A 84 -19.87 9.33 -0.38
CA THR A 84 -20.54 8.07 -0.77
C THR A 84 -20.33 7.83 -2.27
N ASP A 85 -21.05 6.89 -2.85
CA ASP A 85 -21.18 6.71 -4.30
C ASP A 85 -22.03 7.79 -4.99
N ALA A 86 -22.85 8.52 -4.23
CA ALA A 86 -23.78 9.53 -4.75
C ALA A 86 -23.47 10.97 -4.28
N THR A 87 -22.73 11.13 -3.17
CA THR A 87 -22.56 12.43 -2.49
C THR A 87 -21.10 12.69 -2.17
N SER A 88 -20.62 13.89 -2.51
CA SER A 88 -19.24 14.27 -2.25
C SER A 88 -18.99 14.59 -0.77
N GLY A 89 -17.87 14.13 -0.25
CA GLY A 89 -17.40 14.46 1.10
C GLY A 89 -15.94 14.88 1.10
N TYR A 90 -15.61 15.90 1.88
CA TYR A 90 -14.26 16.46 1.92
C TYR A 90 -13.78 16.59 3.36
N LEU A 91 -12.71 15.88 3.72
CA LEU A 91 -11.97 16.06 4.96
C LEU A 91 -10.62 16.69 4.64
N ASN A 92 -10.50 17.99 4.95
CA ASN A 92 -9.29 18.77 4.67
C ASN A 92 -8.56 19.07 5.98
N ILE A 93 -7.29 18.72 6.06
CA ILE A 93 -6.40 19.07 7.16
C ILE A 93 -5.31 19.98 6.61
N THR A 94 -5.32 21.25 7.01
CA THR A 94 -4.53 22.30 6.37
C THR A 94 -3.61 23.00 7.37
N GLY A 95 -2.31 22.91 7.11
CA GLY A 95 -1.31 23.66 7.87
C GLY A 95 -1.23 25.11 7.40
N THR A 96 -1.49 26.06 8.28
CA THR A 96 -1.60 27.49 7.94
C THR A 96 -0.35 28.29 8.28
N ASN A 97 0.58 27.73 9.07
CA ASN A 97 1.78 28.42 9.53
C ASN A 97 3.02 28.04 8.69
N PRO A 98 3.64 28.99 7.95
CA PRO A 98 4.87 28.74 7.19
C PRO A 98 6.10 28.47 8.06
N ASP A 99 6.07 28.93 9.31
CA ASP A 99 7.19 29.00 10.23
C ASP A 99 6.79 28.28 11.53
N PHE A 100 6.67 26.96 11.44
CA PHE A 100 6.50 26.14 12.63
C PHE A 100 7.71 26.35 13.55
N PRO A 101 7.50 26.74 14.81
CA PRO A 101 8.59 26.95 15.75
C PRO A 101 9.36 25.64 15.96
N GLU A 102 10.70 25.71 16.00
CA GLU A 102 11.57 24.57 16.28
C GLU A 102 11.23 23.94 17.64
N MET A 103 10.41 22.91 17.61
CA MET A 103 9.96 22.13 18.77
C MET A 103 9.78 20.66 18.34
N GLN A 104 9.77 19.73 19.31
CA GLN A 104 9.31 18.37 19.04
C GLN A 104 7.82 18.43 18.68
N TYR A 105 7.49 18.20 17.41
CA TYR A 105 6.10 18.22 16.97
C TYR A 105 5.41 16.93 17.37
N LYS A 106 4.21 17.05 17.91
CA LYS A 106 3.28 15.93 18.01
C LYS A 106 2.69 15.65 16.63
N THR A 107 2.23 14.41 16.46
CA THR A 107 1.38 14.00 15.36
C THR A 107 0.17 14.95 15.26
N ILE A 108 -0.05 15.60 14.11
CA ILE A 108 -1.22 16.49 13.90
C ILE A 108 -2.51 15.67 13.90
N MET A 109 -2.45 14.45 13.38
CA MET A 109 -3.57 13.52 13.31
C MET A 109 -3.18 12.16 13.88
N ASN A 110 -3.80 11.73 14.97
CA ASN A 110 -3.61 10.39 15.53
C ASN A 110 -4.95 9.68 15.60
N TYR A 111 -5.22 8.83 14.62
CA TYR A 111 -6.51 8.19 14.46
C TYR A 111 -6.38 6.67 14.54
N SER A 112 -6.74 6.13 15.70
CA SER A 112 -6.71 4.69 15.99
C SER A 112 -7.94 3.93 15.48
N GLY A 113 -8.95 4.66 14.99
CA GLY A 113 -10.20 4.12 14.49
C GLY A 113 -10.16 3.72 13.02
N THR A 114 -11.29 3.86 12.34
CA THR A 114 -11.42 3.56 10.91
C THR A 114 -11.82 4.79 10.12
N ILE A 115 -11.12 5.02 9.01
CA ILE A 115 -11.46 6.04 8.02
C ILE A 115 -11.85 5.35 6.73
N ASN A 116 -13.08 5.58 6.29
CA ASN A 116 -13.59 5.15 5.00
C ASN A 116 -13.67 6.37 4.09
N VAL A 117 -12.87 6.38 3.03
CA VAL A 117 -12.95 7.38 1.97
C VAL A 117 -13.61 6.71 0.77
N ASN A 118 -14.92 6.92 0.62
CA ASN A 118 -15.72 6.32 -0.43
C ASN A 118 -15.42 6.98 -1.79
N SER A 119 -15.96 6.46 -2.88
CA SER A 119 -15.62 6.88 -4.25
C SER A 119 -15.72 8.39 -4.55
N LEU A 120 -16.69 9.13 -3.97
CA LEU A 120 -16.75 10.60 -4.07
C LEU A 120 -16.17 11.34 -2.85
N GLY A 121 -15.41 10.63 -2.02
CA GLY A 121 -14.70 11.16 -0.86
C GLY A 121 -13.30 11.67 -1.19
N LEU A 122 -12.89 12.73 -0.49
CA LEU A 122 -11.51 13.21 -0.48
C LEU A 122 -11.03 13.39 0.96
N LEU A 123 -9.95 12.71 1.32
CA LEU A 123 -9.09 13.06 2.43
C LEU A 123 -7.89 13.85 1.89
N SER A 124 -7.69 15.08 2.37
CA SER A 124 -6.58 15.93 1.92
C SER A 124 -5.78 16.44 3.11
N ILE A 125 -4.46 16.33 3.03
CA ILE A 125 -3.52 16.94 3.97
C ILE A 125 -2.64 17.92 3.19
N ASN A 126 -2.76 19.21 3.47
CA ASN A 126 -2.14 20.24 2.63
C ASN A 126 -1.63 21.45 3.44
N GLY A 127 -1.08 22.43 2.73
CA GLY A 127 -0.48 23.61 3.35
C GLY A 127 0.91 23.31 3.89
N TYR A 128 1.25 23.85 5.06
CA TYR A 128 2.55 23.65 5.68
C TYR A 128 2.55 22.41 6.58
N ILE A 129 3.41 21.44 6.28
CA ILE A 129 3.62 20.25 7.11
C ILE A 129 4.87 20.47 7.96
N PRO A 130 4.80 20.38 9.29
CA PRO A 130 5.97 20.46 10.16
C PRO A 130 7.05 19.48 9.68
N SER A 131 8.31 19.90 9.68
CA SER A 131 9.41 19.09 9.18
C SER A 131 10.17 18.47 10.35
N GLN A 132 9.99 17.17 10.55
CA GLN A 132 10.74 16.36 11.50
C GLN A 132 10.90 14.94 10.99
N TRP A 133 11.92 14.23 11.44
CA TRP A 133 12.09 12.82 11.08
C TRP A 133 11.18 11.92 11.94
N SER A 134 9.87 12.09 11.79
CA SER A 134 8.83 11.37 12.53
C SER A 134 7.50 11.39 11.77
N GLU A 135 6.58 10.50 12.13
CA GLU A 135 5.21 10.50 11.63
C GLU A 135 4.47 11.76 12.09
N ILE A 136 3.89 12.47 11.13
CA ILE A 136 3.04 13.63 11.42
C ILE A 136 1.57 13.26 11.41
N VAL A 137 1.21 12.17 10.74
CA VAL A 137 -0.14 11.61 10.66
C VAL A 137 -0.01 10.12 10.91
N ASP A 138 -0.85 9.58 11.80
CA ASP A 138 -0.94 8.16 12.10
C ASP A 138 -2.40 7.73 11.93
N ILE A 139 -2.64 6.83 10.98
CA ILE A 139 -3.95 6.25 10.69
C ILE A 139 -3.87 4.74 10.91
N ARG A 140 -4.69 4.22 11.81
CA ARG A 140 -4.72 2.78 12.08
C ARG A 140 -5.37 2.01 10.94
N ASN A 141 -6.59 2.37 10.53
CA ASN A 141 -7.29 1.70 9.45
C ASN A 141 -7.79 2.71 8.42
N LEU A 142 -7.37 2.54 7.17
CA LEU A 142 -7.82 3.31 6.02
C LEU A 142 -8.42 2.39 4.96
N ASN A 143 -9.68 2.62 4.61
CA ASN A 143 -10.33 2.04 3.44
C ASN A 143 -10.48 3.16 2.40
N LEU A 144 -9.90 2.98 1.22
CA LEU A 144 -9.78 4.02 0.22
C LEU A 144 -10.36 3.54 -1.12
N GLU A 145 -11.53 4.06 -1.45
CA GLU A 145 -12.21 3.96 -2.76
C GLU A 145 -12.18 5.31 -3.51
N GLY A 146 -12.06 6.42 -2.77
CA GLY A 146 -11.93 7.77 -3.31
C GLY A 146 -10.49 8.26 -3.35
N MET A 147 -10.26 9.50 -2.94
CA MET A 147 -8.95 10.16 -3.03
C MET A 147 -8.31 10.41 -1.66
N PHE A 148 -7.02 10.12 -1.54
CA PHE A 148 -6.16 10.60 -0.47
C PHE A 148 -4.98 11.38 -1.04
N THR A 149 -4.98 12.70 -0.84
CA THR A 149 -3.92 13.59 -1.35
C THR A 149 -3.12 14.24 -0.24
N VAL A 150 -1.81 14.31 -0.41
CA VAL A 150 -0.91 14.99 0.52
C VAL A 150 -0.01 15.94 -0.27
N SER A 151 -0.11 17.24 0.01
CA SER A 151 0.62 18.27 -0.72
C SER A 151 1.22 19.31 0.22
N ALA A 152 2.52 19.20 0.50
CA ALA A 152 3.22 20.18 1.32
C ALA A 152 3.64 21.42 0.51
N SER A 153 3.45 22.60 1.11
CA SER A 153 3.82 23.90 0.52
C SER A 153 5.32 24.21 0.62
N LYS A 154 6.05 23.45 1.43
CA LYS A 154 7.51 23.47 1.58
C LYS A 154 7.99 22.03 1.76
N ASN A 155 9.28 21.79 1.51
CA ASN A 155 9.88 20.50 1.81
C ASN A 155 9.71 20.17 3.29
N SER A 156 9.26 18.95 3.56
CA SER A 156 9.18 18.36 4.89
C SER A 156 9.78 16.96 4.80
N VAL A 157 10.47 16.54 5.86
CA VAL A 157 11.01 15.17 5.98
C VAL A 157 10.13 14.28 6.86
N SER A 158 8.97 14.79 7.26
CA SER A 158 7.95 14.03 7.98
C SER A 158 7.30 13.00 7.07
N TYR A 159 6.73 11.97 7.66
CA TYR A 159 6.07 10.90 6.92
C TYR A 159 4.67 10.63 7.48
N ILE A 160 3.88 9.86 6.73
CA ILE A 160 2.53 9.46 7.11
C ILE A 160 2.53 7.97 7.42
N GLN A 161 2.07 7.60 8.60
CA GLN A 161 1.92 6.20 8.98
C GLN A 161 0.50 5.72 8.69
N ILE A 162 0.39 4.58 7.98
CA ILE A 162 -0.86 3.81 7.85
C ILE A 162 -0.58 2.37 8.27
N SER A 163 -1.29 1.88 9.28
CA SER A 163 -1.10 0.50 9.73
C SER A 163 -1.86 -0.49 8.85
N ASN A 164 -3.15 -0.27 8.61
CA ASN A 164 -3.97 -1.15 7.77
C ASN A 164 -4.57 -0.36 6.62
N LEU A 165 -4.35 -0.83 5.39
CA LEU A 165 -4.82 -0.19 4.18
C LEU A 165 -5.62 -1.18 3.35
N ASN A 166 -6.83 -0.79 2.94
CA ASN A 166 -7.50 -1.38 1.78
C ASN A 166 -7.58 -0.30 0.70
N PHE A 167 -6.82 -0.48 -0.38
CA PHE A 167 -6.78 0.42 -1.52
C PHE A 167 -7.51 -0.22 -2.70
N TYR A 168 -8.71 0.24 -2.99
CA TYR A 168 -9.58 -0.36 -3.99
C TYR A 168 -9.29 0.12 -5.42
N GLU A 169 -9.76 -0.63 -6.41
CA GLU A 169 -9.68 -0.22 -7.81
C GLU A 169 -10.43 1.11 -8.05
N GLY A 170 -9.82 2.02 -8.82
CA GLY A 170 -10.35 3.37 -9.08
C GLY A 170 -10.06 4.41 -8.00
N ALA A 171 -9.52 4.00 -6.85
CA ALA A 171 -9.05 4.91 -5.82
C ALA A 171 -7.76 5.65 -6.24
N ASN A 172 -7.45 6.77 -5.60
CA ASN A 172 -6.19 7.49 -5.82
C ASN A 172 -5.50 7.84 -4.50
N LEU A 173 -4.20 7.53 -4.41
CA LEU A 173 -3.35 7.97 -3.31
C LEU A 173 -2.11 8.67 -3.86
N SER A 174 -2.02 9.97 -3.65
CA SER A 174 -0.91 10.79 -4.15
C SER A 174 -0.32 11.63 -3.04
N SER A 175 0.99 11.54 -2.82
CA SER A 175 1.64 12.22 -1.71
C SER A 175 3.02 12.77 -2.05
N SER A 176 3.26 14.01 -1.60
CA SER A 176 4.59 14.61 -1.56
C SER A 176 5.46 14.09 -0.39
N GLN A 177 4.86 13.36 0.56
CA GLN A 177 5.53 12.77 1.72
C GLN A 177 5.71 11.25 1.54
N ASP A 178 6.70 10.69 2.22
CA ASP A 178 6.85 9.24 2.36
C ASP A 178 5.68 8.66 3.17
N PHE A 179 5.32 7.42 2.88
CA PHE A 179 4.44 6.61 3.73
C PHE A 179 5.24 5.60 4.53
N ARG A 180 4.74 5.27 5.73
CA ARG A 180 5.29 4.23 6.59
C ARG A 180 4.19 3.26 7.00
N THR A 181 4.52 1.98 7.09
CA THR A 181 3.61 0.99 7.67
C THR A 181 3.71 0.99 9.19
N GLY A 182 2.63 0.63 9.87
CA GLY A 182 2.70 0.25 11.30
C GLY A 182 3.39 -1.11 11.50
N ALA A 183 3.63 -1.49 12.75
CA ALA A 183 4.00 -2.86 13.10
C ALA A 183 2.81 -3.80 12.84
N ASN A 184 3.06 -4.97 12.25
CA ASN A 184 2.02 -5.97 11.93
C ASN A 184 0.94 -5.41 10.98
N ALA A 185 1.35 -4.44 10.15
CA ALA A 185 0.51 -3.81 9.14
C ALA A 185 0.08 -4.80 8.05
N VAL A 186 -1.17 -4.67 7.61
CA VAL A 186 -1.69 -5.40 6.44
C VAL A 186 -2.22 -4.40 5.42
N TRP A 187 -1.60 -4.38 4.24
CA TRP A 187 -1.99 -3.55 3.11
C TRP A 187 -2.53 -4.44 1.99
N ASN A 188 -3.79 -4.25 1.61
CA ASN A 188 -4.44 -4.89 0.47
C ASN A 188 -4.58 -3.87 -0.65
N ILE A 189 -3.93 -4.13 -1.79
CA ILE A 189 -3.87 -3.16 -2.89
C ILE A 189 -4.45 -3.79 -4.15
N TYR A 190 -5.59 -3.28 -4.59
CA TYR A 190 -6.35 -3.77 -5.74
C TYR A 190 -6.16 -2.91 -7.01
N GLY A 191 -5.60 -1.71 -6.90
CA GLY A 191 -5.38 -0.78 -8.03
C GLY A 191 -4.01 -0.08 -7.99
N GLY A 192 -3.57 0.49 -9.12
CA GLY A 192 -2.19 1.02 -9.30
C GLY A 192 -2.00 2.54 -9.20
N ASP A 193 -3.03 3.30 -8.85
CA ASP A 193 -2.98 4.76 -8.73
C ASP A 193 -2.42 5.23 -7.36
N ILE A 194 -1.30 4.62 -6.95
CA ILE A 194 -0.54 4.93 -5.74
C ILE A 194 0.77 5.62 -6.12
N THR A 195 0.92 6.90 -5.77
CA THR A 195 2.09 7.71 -6.11
C THR A 195 2.68 8.40 -4.89
N PHE A 196 3.89 7.98 -4.52
CA PHE A 196 4.76 8.68 -3.56
C PHE A 196 6.19 8.15 -3.70
N LYS A 197 7.14 8.83 -3.06
CA LYS A 197 8.56 8.49 -3.20
C LYS A 197 8.90 7.15 -2.54
N THR A 198 8.67 7.05 -1.23
CA THR A 198 9.13 5.89 -0.44
C THR A 198 8.00 5.26 0.34
N LEU A 199 7.86 3.94 0.23
CA LEU A 199 7.13 3.12 1.21
C LEU A 199 8.14 2.60 2.24
N ARG A 200 8.03 3.08 3.46
CA ARG A 200 8.85 2.65 4.61
C ARG A 200 8.17 1.48 5.30
N VAL A 201 8.77 0.30 5.20
CA VAL A 201 8.21 -0.93 5.73
C VAL A 201 8.73 -1.16 7.15
N GLY A 202 7.81 -1.22 8.09
CA GLY A 202 8.07 -1.42 9.51
C GLY A 202 8.26 -0.12 10.29
N ASN A 203 7.82 -0.12 11.55
CA ASN A 203 8.02 1.02 12.46
C ASN A 203 8.80 0.71 13.75
N THR A 204 9.03 -0.58 14.04
CA THR A 204 9.84 -1.08 15.15
C THR A 204 10.69 -2.25 14.68
N THR A 205 11.73 -2.61 15.42
CA THR A 205 12.45 -3.87 15.21
C THR A 205 11.51 -5.07 15.44
N ALA A 206 11.84 -6.21 14.83
CA ALA A 206 11.11 -7.47 14.96
C ALA A 206 9.61 -7.36 14.62
N CYS A 207 9.28 -6.56 13.59
CA CYS A 207 7.90 -6.44 13.12
C CYS A 207 7.69 -7.21 11.81
N ASN A 208 6.49 -7.76 11.66
CA ASN A 208 6.03 -8.40 10.45
C ASN A 208 5.13 -7.42 9.70
N VAL A 209 5.25 -7.30 8.38
CA VAL A 209 4.36 -6.47 7.56
C VAL A 209 3.90 -7.31 6.39
N THR A 210 2.63 -7.21 6.02
CA THR A 210 2.07 -7.91 4.86
C THR A 210 1.58 -6.89 3.84
N ILE A 211 2.04 -7.04 2.59
CA ILE A 211 1.53 -6.32 1.43
C ILE A 211 0.97 -7.35 0.45
N ASN A 212 -0.34 -7.28 0.20
CA ASN A 212 -1.03 -8.10 -0.78
C ASN A 212 -1.17 -7.30 -2.08
N LEU A 213 -0.45 -7.74 -3.12
CA LEU A 213 -0.54 -7.21 -4.47
C LEU A 213 -1.68 -7.93 -5.19
N LYS A 214 -2.88 -7.34 -5.15
CA LYS A 214 -4.14 -7.94 -5.64
C LYS A 214 -4.56 -7.45 -7.03
N GLY A 215 -3.75 -6.59 -7.64
CA GLY A 215 -3.93 -6.08 -8.99
C GLY A 215 -2.61 -6.01 -9.75
N GLU A 216 -2.69 -5.57 -10.99
CA GLU A 216 -1.53 -5.38 -11.87
C GLU A 216 -0.76 -4.11 -11.51
N ASP A 217 0.58 -4.24 -11.41
CA ASP A 217 1.52 -3.13 -11.25
C ASP A 217 1.15 -2.13 -10.14
N VAL A 218 0.63 -2.62 -9.02
CA VAL A 218 -0.02 -1.78 -8.01
C VAL A 218 0.93 -0.81 -7.28
N LEU A 219 2.24 -1.06 -7.35
CA LEU A 219 3.30 -0.22 -6.76
C LEU A 219 4.20 0.43 -7.81
N ARG A 220 3.84 0.41 -9.10
CA ARG A 220 4.71 0.87 -10.20
C ARG A 220 5.11 2.35 -10.09
N ASN A 221 4.30 3.17 -9.46
CA ASN A 221 4.57 4.60 -9.25
C ASN A 221 5.20 4.91 -7.87
N VAL A 222 5.48 3.88 -7.06
CA VAL A 222 6.28 4.00 -5.83
C VAL A 222 7.75 3.82 -6.18
N SER A 223 8.58 4.82 -5.89
CA SER A 223 9.98 4.80 -6.33
C SER A 223 10.85 3.83 -5.53
N ASP A 224 10.58 3.66 -4.23
CA ASP A 224 11.37 2.82 -3.33
C ASP A 224 10.48 2.16 -2.27
N VAL A 225 10.60 0.85 -2.13
CA VAL A 225 10.07 0.09 -0.98
C VAL A 225 11.26 -0.21 -0.08
N SER A 226 11.34 0.46 1.06
CA SER A 226 12.50 0.37 1.96
C SER A 226 12.09 -0.23 3.28
N MET A 227 12.70 -1.36 3.66
CA MET A 227 12.63 -1.84 5.04
C MET A 227 13.28 -0.80 5.95
N ASP A 228 12.51 -0.23 6.86
CA ASP A 228 12.85 1.05 7.49
C ASP A 228 13.66 0.87 8.79
N THR A 229 13.72 -0.33 9.34
CA THR A 229 14.47 -0.70 10.54
C THR A 229 15.01 -2.12 10.42
N ASN A 230 15.92 -2.50 11.31
CA ASN A 230 16.47 -3.86 11.38
C ASN A 230 15.41 -4.87 11.83
N ASP A 231 15.65 -6.15 11.56
CA ASP A 231 14.77 -7.27 11.96
C ASP A 231 13.33 -7.15 11.43
N VAL A 232 13.13 -6.58 10.24
CA VAL A 232 11.81 -6.46 9.61
C VAL A 232 11.55 -7.66 8.71
N THR A 233 10.39 -8.29 8.86
CA THR A 233 9.88 -9.27 7.89
C THR A 233 8.82 -8.61 7.02
N LEU A 234 9.08 -8.47 5.72
CA LEU A 234 8.08 -8.09 4.72
C LEU A 234 7.55 -9.33 4.02
N ASN A 235 6.25 -9.60 4.16
CA ASN A 235 5.54 -10.63 3.40
C ASN A 235 4.85 -9.96 2.22
N LEU A 236 5.27 -10.33 1.01
CA LEU A 236 4.73 -9.87 -0.24
C LEU A 236 3.92 -10.99 -0.86
N ASN A 237 2.60 -10.89 -0.77
CA ASN A 237 1.69 -11.85 -1.38
C ASN A 237 1.36 -11.34 -2.78
N VAL A 238 1.75 -12.11 -3.79
CA VAL A 238 1.56 -11.75 -5.21
C VAL A 238 0.43 -12.61 -5.75
N ASP A 239 -0.75 -11.98 -5.95
CA ASP A 239 -1.88 -12.64 -6.60
C ASP A 239 -1.59 -12.83 -8.11
N ASN A 240 -2.56 -13.29 -8.89
CA ASN A 240 -2.40 -13.64 -10.30
C ASN A 240 -2.29 -12.42 -11.25
N TYR A 241 -1.35 -11.50 -10.98
CA TYR A 241 -1.09 -10.30 -11.76
C TYR A 241 0.41 -9.97 -11.78
N PRO A 242 0.95 -9.51 -12.93
CA PRO A 242 2.33 -9.02 -12.98
C PRO A 242 2.49 -7.78 -12.12
N ASN A 243 3.62 -7.70 -11.42
CA ASN A 243 3.93 -6.57 -10.56
C ASN A 243 5.39 -6.16 -10.67
N THR A 244 5.61 -4.86 -10.70
CA THR A 244 6.94 -4.25 -10.72
C THR A 244 7.19 -3.44 -9.45
N ILE A 245 8.30 -3.73 -8.77
CA ILE A 245 8.88 -2.91 -7.71
C ILE A 245 10.11 -2.21 -8.29
N ASN A 246 10.08 -0.87 -8.31
CA ASN A 246 11.18 -0.08 -8.88
C ASN A 246 12.49 -0.27 -8.10
N LYS A 247 12.40 -0.29 -6.78
CA LYS A 247 13.55 -0.45 -5.90
C LYS A 247 13.11 -1.06 -4.58
N LEU A 248 13.88 -2.03 -4.10
CA LEU A 248 13.68 -2.67 -2.81
C LEU A 248 14.97 -2.54 -1.97
N SER A 249 14.84 -1.95 -0.79
CA SER A 249 15.97 -1.63 0.09
C SER A 249 15.92 -2.43 1.40
N PHE A 250 17.02 -3.11 1.76
CA PHE A 250 17.16 -3.93 2.98
C PHE A 250 17.90 -3.20 4.11
N CYS A 251 17.58 -3.53 5.36
CA CYS A 251 18.38 -3.25 6.56
C CYS A 251 19.00 -4.54 7.12
N ASP A 252 19.69 -4.47 8.26
CA ASP A 252 20.22 -5.67 8.92
C ASP A 252 19.10 -6.63 9.32
N ASP A 253 19.39 -7.93 9.19
CA ASP A 253 18.56 -9.05 9.64
C ASP A 253 17.11 -8.99 9.10
N CYS A 254 16.94 -8.31 7.96
CA CYS A 254 15.66 -8.15 7.30
C CYS A 254 15.35 -9.35 6.40
N MET A 255 14.08 -9.72 6.36
CA MET A 255 13.58 -10.85 5.59
C MET A 255 12.48 -10.38 4.63
N LEU A 256 12.61 -10.73 3.36
CA LEU A 256 11.53 -10.63 2.38
C LEU A 256 10.96 -12.03 2.13
N ASN A 257 9.71 -12.25 2.51
CA ASN A 257 8.97 -13.44 2.10
C ASN A 257 8.13 -13.09 0.87
N ILE A 258 8.30 -13.82 -0.22
CA ILE A 258 7.50 -13.68 -1.43
C ILE A 258 6.61 -14.90 -1.54
N ASN A 259 5.30 -14.68 -1.47
CA ASN A 259 4.31 -15.75 -1.59
C ASN A 259 3.62 -15.59 -2.94
N LEU A 260 4.02 -16.43 -3.90
CA LEU A 260 3.43 -16.43 -5.23
C LEU A 260 2.14 -17.26 -5.20
N SER A 261 1.08 -16.76 -5.83
CA SER A 261 -0.16 -17.52 -5.98
C SER A 261 0.10 -18.88 -6.66
N ALA A 262 -0.49 -19.95 -6.12
CA ALA A 262 -0.45 -21.28 -6.71
C ALA A 262 -1.25 -21.35 -8.03
N ASP A 263 -2.28 -20.52 -8.18
CA ASP A 263 -3.15 -20.44 -9.35
C ASP A 263 -2.66 -19.37 -10.36
N ARG A 264 -1.39 -18.98 -10.29
CA ARG A 264 -0.83 -17.93 -11.14
C ARG A 264 -0.78 -18.33 -12.60
N SER A 265 -0.97 -17.35 -13.47
CA SER A 265 -0.70 -17.43 -14.90
C SER A 265 0.80 -17.30 -15.16
N GLU A 266 1.26 -17.79 -16.31
CA GLU A 266 2.67 -17.68 -16.75
C GLU A 266 3.14 -16.23 -16.92
N THR A 267 2.20 -15.27 -16.96
CA THR A 267 2.48 -13.83 -17.06
C THR A 267 2.50 -13.12 -15.72
N SER A 268 2.14 -13.80 -14.63
CA SER A 268 2.05 -13.24 -13.27
C SER A 268 3.41 -13.26 -12.59
N ASN A 269 4.30 -12.41 -13.08
CA ASN A 269 5.69 -12.34 -12.64
C ASN A 269 5.90 -11.18 -11.66
N LEU A 270 6.83 -11.35 -10.72
CA LEU A 270 7.31 -10.25 -9.88
C LEU A 270 8.66 -9.76 -10.40
N SER A 271 8.73 -8.49 -10.75
CA SER A 271 9.97 -7.84 -11.16
C SER A 271 10.44 -6.87 -10.09
N ILE A 272 11.71 -6.97 -9.68
CA ILE A 272 12.37 -6.04 -8.77
C ILE A 272 13.51 -5.38 -9.55
N LEU A 273 13.31 -4.14 -9.98
CA LEU A 273 14.25 -3.49 -10.91
C LEU A 273 15.59 -3.10 -10.26
N SER A 274 15.61 -2.97 -8.93
CA SER A 274 16.83 -2.65 -8.18
C SER A 274 16.75 -3.21 -6.76
N LEU A 275 17.73 -4.04 -6.40
CA LEU A 275 17.96 -4.47 -5.01
C LEU A 275 19.09 -3.63 -4.41
N THR A 276 18.95 -3.15 -3.18
CA THR A 276 19.98 -2.37 -2.49
C THR A 276 19.88 -2.52 -0.96
N SER A 277 20.82 -1.95 -0.22
CA SER A 277 20.64 -1.60 1.18
C SER A 277 20.01 -0.21 1.35
N LYS A 278 19.35 0.00 2.50
CA LYS A 278 18.83 1.31 2.91
C LYS A 278 19.97 2.32 2.95
N ASN A 279 19.75 3.49 2.35
CA ASN A 279 20.76 4.56 2.21
C ASN A 279 22.08 4.12 1.54
N ALA A 280 22.09 3.02 0.78
CA ALA A 280 23.28 2.45 0.13
C ALA A 280 24.43 2.17 1.12
N VAL A 281 24.10 1.69 2.32
CA VAL A 281 25.07 1.25 3.33
C VAL A 281 25.64 -0.12 2.93
N ALA A 282 26.94 -0.20 2.66
CA ALA A 282 27.62 -1.44 2.23
C ALA A 282 27.74 -2.52 3.32
N SER A 283 27.49 -2.19 4.58
CA SER A 283 27.81 -3.06 5.72
C SER A 283 26.63 -3.82 6.31
N ILE A 284 25.51 -3.94 5.60
CA ILE A 284 24.36 -4.66 6.18
C ILE A 284 24.60 -6.17 6.18
N SER A 285 24.06 -6.87 7.17
CA SER A 285 24.22 -8.32 7.32
C SER A 285 22.88 -9.01 7.60
N GLY A 286 22.79 -10.32 7.36
CA GLY A 286 21.59 -11.10 7.69
C GLY A 286 20.38 -10.92 6.76
N ALA A 287 20.49 -10.10 5.71
CA ALA A 287 19.42 -9.93 4.74
C ALA A 287 19.09 -11.26 4.01
N SER A 288 17.80 -11.56 3.87
CA SER A 288 17.33 -12.80 3.27
C SER A 288 16.04 -12.64 2.47
N ILE A 289 15.86 -13.52 1.49
CA ILE A 289 14.66 -13.69 0.68
C ILE A 289 14.22 -15.15 0.80
N ALA A 290 12.96 -15.37 1.18
CA ALA A 290 12.29 -16.65 1.09
C ALA A 290 11.18 -16.58 0.03
N ILE A 291 11.05 -17.60 -0.82
CA ILE A 291 10.06 -17.63 -1.90
C ILE A 291 9.22 -18.89 -1.80
N GLU A 292 7.91 -18.72 -1.58
CA GLU A 292 6.94 -19.80 -1.56
C GLU A 292 6.30 -19.98 -2.95
N ASN A 293 5.97 -21.23 -3.28
CA ASN A 293 5.44 -21.64 -4.59
C ASN A 293 6.35 -21.20 -5.75
N PHE A 294 7.67 -21.30 -5.59
CA PHE A 294 8.63 -20.86 -6.61
C PHE A 294 8.58 -21.71 -7.88
N ALA A 295 8.75 -21.06 -9.04
CA ALA A 295 9.06 -21.73 -10.30
C ALA A 295 10.07 -20.87 -11.08
N ASN A 296 10.79 -21.48 -12.01
CA ASN A 296 11.67 -20.74 -12.92
C ASN A 296 10.86 -19.70 -13.71
N ASP A 297 11.52 -18.61 -14.08
CA ASP A 297 10.95 -17.50 -14.85
C ASP A 297 9.76 -16.76 -14.18
N THR A 298 9.65 -16.78 -12.84
CA THR A 298 8.58 -16.03 -12.12
C THR A 298 9.07 -14.81 -11.35
N ILE A 299 10.36 -14.76 -11.01
CA ILE A 299 11.00 -13.64 -10.31
C ILE A 299 12.09 -13.06 -11.19
N PHE A 300 12.06 -11.74 -11.40
CA PHE A 300 13.02 -11.01 -12.22
C PHE A 300 13.71 -9.93 -11.41
N ILE A 301 15.02 -9.80 -11.61
CA ILE A 301 15.89 -8.88 -10.86
C ILE A 301 16.68 -8.02 -11.84
N GLY A 302 16.70 -6.71 -11.62
CA GLY A 302 17.48 -5.78 -12.43
C GLY A 302 18.94 -5.70 -12.01
N ASP A 303 19.80 -5.36 -12.97
CA ASP A 303 21.27 -5.33 -12.82
C ASP A 303 21.84 -3.98 -12.34
N SER A 304 21.04 -3.16 -11.65
CA SER A 304 21.44 -1.79 -11.31
C SER A 304 22.70 -1.69 -10.45
N ASN A 305 23.05 -2.75 -9.71
CA ASN A 305 24.18 -2.81 -8.77
C ASN A 305 25.18 -3.93 -9.07
N GLY A 306 25.18 -4.48 -10.29
CA GLY A 306 26.02 -5.63 -10.66
C GLY A 306 25.61 -6.88 -9.89
N VAL A 307 24.47 -7.46 -10.28
CA VAL A 307 23.84 -8.58 -9.57
C VAL A 307 24.38 -9.92 -10.08
N THR A 308 24.88 -10.76 -9.19
CA THR A 308 25.28 -12.14 -9.51
C THR A 308 24.75 -13.13 -8.47
N ILE A 309 24.89 -14.42 -8.74
CA ILE A 309 24.67 -15.48 -7.74
C ILE A 309 26.01 -16.02 -7.27
N ASP A 310 26.14 -16.20 -5.97
CA ASP A 310 27.21 -16.96 -5.32
C ASP A 310 26.57 -18.01 -4.41
N GLU A 311 26.64 -19.27 -4.83
CA GLU A 311 25.94 -20.41 -4.21
C GLU A 311 24.42 -20.15 -4.04
N ASN A 312 23.96 -19.94 -2.80
CA ASN A 312 22.56 -19.66 -2.45
C ASN A 312 22.34 -18.20 -2.06
N LYS A 313 23.16 -17.29 -2.59
CA LYS A 313 23.11 -15.86 -2.26
C LYS A 313 23.10 -15.02 -3.52
N ILE A 314 22.26 -14.00 -3.53
CA ILE A 314 22.36 -12.89 -4.46
C ILE A 314 23.48 -11.98 -3.94
N TYR A 315 24.49 -11.76 -4.78
CA TYR A 315 25.57 -10.81 -4.52
C TYR A 315 25.30 -9.50 -5.25
N LEU A 316 25.38 -8.39 -4.53
CA LEU A 316 25.27 -7.04 -5.09
C LEU A 316 26.66 -6.39 -5.06
N LYS A 317 27.33 -6.39 -6.22
CA LYS A 317 28.74 -6.02 -6.35
C LYS A 317 29.05 -4.60 -5.90
N ASP A 318 28.21 -3.64 -6.26
CA ASP A 318 28.46 -2.22 -5.98
C ASP A 318 28.42 -1.89 -4.48
N LEU A 319 27.77 -2.76 -3.69
CA LEU A 319 27.64 -2.64 -2.24
C LEU A 319 28.47 -3.69 -1.48
N ASP A 320 29.11 -4.61 -2.18
CA ASP A 320 29.79 -5.78 -1.62
C ASP A 320 28.95 -6.53 -0.56
N MET A 321 27.68 -6.77 -0.87
CA MET A 321 26.70 -7.36 0.05
C MET A 321 26.05 -8.61 -0.50
N TYR A 322 25.64 -9.50 0.40
CA TYR A 322 24.96 -10.74 0.08
C TYR A 322 23.56 -10.78 0.68
N ILE A 323 22.62 -11.32 -0.09
CA ILE A 323 21.26 -11.61 0.33
C ILE A 323 21.03 -13.11 0.18
N SER A 324 20.71 -13.80 1.27
CA SER A 324 20.48 -15.25 1.23
C SER A 324 19.16 -15.56 0.54
N VAL A 325 19.11 -16.60 -0.29
CA VAL A 325 17.90 -17.05 -0.99
C VAL A 325 17.53 -18.45 -0.57
N THR A 326 16.27 -18.62 -0.16
CA THR A 326 15.64 -19.92 0.05
C THR A 326 14.33 -19.95 -0.73
N ALA A 327 14.00 -21.10 -1.31
CA ALA A 327 12.73 -21.26 -2.02
C ALA A 327 12.10 -22.62 -1.76
N TYR A 328 10.77 -22.65 -1.94
CA TYR A 328 9.92 -23.80 -1.70
C TYR A 328 9.02 -24.03 -2.91
N ALA A 329 8.86 -25.30 -3.31
CA ALA A 329 7.97 -25.66 -4.41
C ALA A 329 6.47 -25.54 -4.04
N GLY A 330 6.17 -25.53 -2.74
CA GLY A 330 4.83 -25.32 -2.17
C GLY A 330 4.89 -24.45 -0.90
N GLU A 331 3.78 -24.37 -0.17
CA GLU A 331 3.64 -23.60 1.08
C GLU A 331 4.15 -24.34 2.34
N THR A 332 4.75 -25.52 2.18
CA THR A 332 5.24 -26.33 3.31
C THR A 332 6.76 -26.35 3.36
N ASP A 333 7.34 -26.23 4.55
CA ASP A 333 8.80 -26.28 4.78
C ASP A 333 9.47 -27.54 4.19
N ASP A 334 8.75 -28.66 4.14
CA ASP A 334 9.22 -29.93 3.57
C ASP A 334 9.43 -29.88 2.04
N SER A 335 9.00 -28.79 1.39
CA SER A 335 9.09 -28.58 -0.07
C SER A 335 10.26 -27.71 -0.50
N GLN A 336 11.25 -27.52 0.39
CA GLN A 336 12.45 -26.74 0.08
C GLN A 336 13.14 -27.27 -1.18
N ILE A 337 13.49 -26.33 -2.06
CA ILE A 337 14.19 -26.63 -3.31
C ILE A 337 15.69 -26.63 -3.04
N PHE A 338 16.36 -27.71 -3.46
CA PHE A 338 17.81 -27.86 -3.38
C PHE A 338 18.37 -28.03 -4.79
N GLY A 339 19.29 -27.15 -5.18
CA GLY A 339 19.93 -27.16 -6.48
C GLY A 339 20.70 -25.88 -6.72
N ASP A 340 21.48 -25.84 -7.80
CA ASP A 340 22.26 -24.66 -8.18
C ASP A 340 21.33 -23.53 -8.64
N TRP A 341 21.54 -22.34 -8.09
CA TRP A 341 20.85 -21.11 -8.47
C TRP A 341 21.58 -20.40 -9.62
N SER A 342 20.82 -19.81 -10.53
CA SER A 342 21.34 -18.98 -11.63
C SER A 342 20.53 -17.70 -11.81
N LEU A 343 21.18 -16.70 -12.40
CA LEU A 343 20.54 -15.51 -12.94
C LEU A 343 20.72 -15.53 -14.45
N ASP A 344 19.65 -15.82 -15.17
CA ASP A 344 19.66 -15.96 -16.62
C ASP A 344 19.09 -14.69 -17.26
N TRP A 345 19.83 -14.09 -18.20
CA TRP A 345 19.41 -12.85 -18.83
C TRP A 345 18.17 -13.07 -19.70
N ASN A 346 17.10 -12.31 -19.41
CA ASN A 346 15.88 -12.32 -20.21
C ASN A 346 15.85 -11.08 -21.12
N GLU A 347 16.09 -11.29 -22.42
CA GLU A 347 16.12 -10.22 -23.43
C GLU A 347 14.79 -9.45 -23.56
N SER A 348 13.65 -10.10 -23.31
CA SER A 348 12.35 -9.43 -23.44
C SER A 348 12.10 -8.45 -22.28
N MET A 349 12.52 -8.82 -21.07
CA MET A 349 12.30 -8.02 -19.88
C MET A 349 13.47 -7.08 -19.58
N GLN A 350 14.65 -7.33 -20.16
CA GLN A 350 15.90 -6.64 -19.83
C GLN A 350 16.23 -6.76 -18.33
N LEU A 351 15.97 -7.94 -17.77
CA LEU A 351 16.17 -8.30 -16.36
C LEU A 351 16.73 -9.73 -16.29
N PHE A 352 17.35 -10.09 -15.17
CA PHE A 352 17.74 -11.47 -14.89
C PHE A 352 16.57 -12.25 -14.30
N ALA A 353 16.26 -13.40 -14.89
CA ALA A 353 15.37 -14.40 -14.30
C ALA A 353 16.13 -15.18 -13.22
N LEU A 354 15.56 -15.26 -12.02
CA LEU A 354 16.06 -16.14 -10.97
C LEU A 354 15.59 -17.57 -11.25
N ASN A 355 16.52 -18.50 -11.44
CA ASN A 355 16.23 -19.89 -11.78
C ASN A 355 16.95 -20.87 -10.85
N ASN A 356 16.41 -22.08 -10.74
CA ASN A 356 17.04 -23.17 -10.02
C ASN A 356 17.07 -24.45 -10.88
N SER A 357 18.22 -25.11 -10.92
CA SER A 357 18.46 -26.33 -11.71
C SER A 357 17.59 -27.54 -11.33
N ALA A 358 17.06 -27.58 -10.11
CA ALA A 358 16.16 -28.64 -9.66
C ALA A 358 14.73 -28.50 -10.21
N ILE A 359 14.37 -27.32 -10.72
CA ILE A 359 13.08 -27.08 -11.36
C ILE A 359 13.23 -27.24 -12.88
N PRO A 360 12.50 -28.16 -13.52
CA PRO A 360 12.51 -28.29 -14.96
C PRO A 360 12.00 -27.01 -15.63
N GLU A 361 12.67 -26.57 -16.69
CA GLU A 361 12.16 -25.45 -17.50
C GLU A 361 10.74 -25.76 -18.04
N PRO A 362 9.86 -24.75 -18.15
CA PRO A 362 8.48 -24.94 -18.64
C PRO A 362 8.40 -25.68 -19.99
N SER A 363 9.36 -25.41 -20.89
CA SER A 363 9.49 -26.05 -22.20
C SER A 363 9.73 -27.56 -22.10
N SER A 364 10.49 -28.01 -21.10
CA SER A 364 10.81 -29.41 -20.85
C SER A 364 9.60 -30.18 -20.33
N ILE A 365 8.78 -29.54 -19.48
CA ILE A 365 7.52 -30.13 -18.99
C ILE A 365 6.53 -30.30 -20.14
N ALA A 366 6.37 -29.27 -20.99
CA ALA A 366 5.51 -29.33 -22.17
C ALA A 366 5.94 -30.45 -23.14
N PHE A 367 7.24 -30.63 -23.34
CA PHE A 367 7.79 -31.72 -24.16
C PHE A 367 7.49 -33.10 -23.57
N ILE A 368 7.71 -33.30 -22.26
CA ILE A 368 7.42 -34.56 -21.57
C ILE A 368 5.92 -34.90 -21.64
N MET A 369 5.06 -33.91 -21.39
CA MET A 369 3.60 -34.07 -21.50
C MET A 369 3.15 -34.32 -22.95
N GLY A 370 3.81 -33.69 -23.92
CA GLY A 370 3.64 -33.96 -25.36
C GLY A 370 4.00 -35.40 -25.74
N ILE A 371 5.10 -35.94 -25.20
CA ILE A 371 5.48 -37.35 -25.40
C ILE A 371 4.47 -38.28 -24.73
N ALA A 372 4.07 -38.00 -23.49
CA ALA A 372 3.13 -38.84 -22.75
C ALA A 372 1.76 -38.91 -23.45
N SER A 373 1.26 -37.77 -23.94
CA SER A 373 0.02 -37.70 -24.72
C SER A 373 0.14 -38.41 -26.07
N LEU A 374 1.28 -38.31 -26.76
CA LEU A 374 1.55 -39.06 -28.00
C LEU A 374 1.60 -40.58 -27.76
N LEU A 375 2.22 -41.03 -26.66
CA LEU A 375 2.26 -42.43 -26.26
C LEU A 375 0.86 -42.96 -25.90
N ALA A 376 0.06 -42.18 -25.17
CA ALA A 376 -1.31 -42.52 -24.85
C ALA A 376 -2.20 -42.63 -26.12
N ALA A 377 -2.04 -41.70 -27.07
CA ALA A 377 -2.73 -41.75 -28.36
C ALA A 377 -2.31 -42.99 -29.17
N ARG A 378 -1.02 -43.34 -29.16
CA ARG A 378 -0.49 -44.52 -29.86
C ARG A 378 -0.97 -45.83 -29.24
N ALA A 379 -1.06 -45.90 -27.91
CA ALA A 379 -1.64 -47.04 -27.19
C ALA A 379 -3.13 -47.22 -27.52
N LYS A 380 -3.89 -46.12 -27.59
CA LYS A 380 -5.31 -46.13 -27.99
C LYS A 380 -5.51 -46.62 -29.43
N ALA A 381 -4.65 -46.22 -30.37
CA ALA A 381 -4.67 -46.69 -31.75
C ALA A 381 -4.30 -48.18 -31.88
N TYR A 382 -3.40 -48.69 -31.05
CA TYR A 382 -3.02 -50.11 -31.02
C TYR A 382 -4.14 -51.00 -30.48
N CYS A 383 -4.88 -50.55 -29.47
CA CYS A 383 -6.05 -51.25 -28.95
C CYS A 383 -7.25 -51.20 -29.91
N GLY A 384 -7.38 -50.14 -30.73
CA GLY A 384 -8.43 -50.02 -31.74
C GLY A 384 -8.28 -50.95 -32.95
N LYS A 385 -7.09 -51.48 -33.24
CA LYS A 385 -6.83 -52.44 -34.33
C LYS A 385 -6.97 -53.92 -33.91
N ARG A 386 -7.32 -54.20 -32.66
CA ARG A 386 -7.56 -55.56 -32.12
C ARG A 386 -9.05 -55.86 -31.85
N ARG A 387 -9.97 -55.13 -32.49
CA ARG A 387 -11.40 -55.46 -32.49
C ARG A 387 -11.83 -55.97 -33.85
#